data_AF-A0A0T6ANH1-F1
#
_entry.id   AF-A0A0T6ANH1-F1
#
_cell.length_a   1.000
_cell.length_b   1.000
_cell.length_c   1.000
_cell.angle_alpha   90.00
_cell.angle_beta   90.00
_cell.angle_gamma   90.00
#
_symmetry.space_group_name_H-M   'P 1'
#
loop_
_entity.id
_entity.type
_entity.pdbx_description
1 polymer ?
#
loop_
_entity_poly.entity_id
_entity_poly.type
_entity_poly.pdbx_seq_one_letter_code
_entity_poly.pdbx_strand_id
1 'polypeptide(L)'
;MNVGCIPTKTLVGSAKAIHTARRGAEFGFRVADVEVDWPRIRARKNAVIASVVTGIQRGLEQNPRIDLIQGWARFVGPNRIEVDGRVIEADRVILASGVVPHIPDIPVLKETGFLTNESVMDVDELPRALVIIGGGPEGMEFGQIFHR
;
A
#
# COMPACT_ATOMS: atom_id res chain seq x y z
N MET A 1 -5.61 -3.08 -0.73
CA MET A 1 -4.97 -3.46 -2.02
C MET A 1 -3.99 -2.40 -2.49
N ASN A 2 -4.43 -1.14 -2.57
CA ASN A 2 -3.62 -0.05 -3.11
C ASN A 2 -2.47 0.41 -2.20
N VAL A 3 -2.65 0.30 -0.88
CA VAL A 3 -1.74 0.87 0.14
C VAL A 3 -1.40 -0.15 1.24
N GLY A 4 -1.34 -1.44 0.90
CA GLY A 4 -1.10 -2.50 1.89
C GLY A 4 -0.31 -3.67 1.31
N CYS A 5 -0.77 -4.90 1.54
CA CYS A 5 0.01 -6.10 1.20
C CYS A 5 0.58 -6.13 -0.23
N ILE A 6 -0.19 -5.78 -1.26
CA ILE A 6 0.28 -5.86 -2.67
C ILE A 6 1.49 -4.96 -2.93
N PRO A 7 1.44 -3.63 -2.71
CA PRO A 7 2.62 -2.80 -2.88
C PRO A 7 3.76 -3.19 -1.95
N THR A 8 3.49 -3.41 -0.66
CA THR A 8 4.54 -3.73 0.32
C THR A 8 5.28 -5.00 -0.05
N LYS A 9 4.57 -6.09 -0.42
CA LYS A 9 5.23 -7.34 -0.87
C LYS A 9 5.95 -7.19 -2.20
N THR A 10 5.47 -6.31 -3.08
CA THR A 10 6.17 -6.00 -4.33
C THR A 10 7.51 -5.32 -4.05
N LEU A 11 7.54 -4.36 -3.12
CA LEU A 11 8.74 -3.67 -2.66
C LEU A 11 9.68 -4.62 -1.88
N VAL A 12 9.16 -5.42 -0.94
CA VAL A 12 9.94 -6.45 -0.23
C VAL A 12 10.59 -7.42 -1.21
N GLY A 13 9.90 -7.80 -2.29
CA GLY A 13 10.46 -8.64 -3.34
C GLY A 13 11.67 -8.02 -4.02
N SER A 14 11.61 -6.73 -4.37
CA SER A 14 12.73 -5.98 -4.92
C SER A 14 13.90 -5.87 -3.93
N ALA A 15 13.61 -5.45 -2.69
CA ALA A 15 14.59 -5.30 -1.62
C ALA A 15 15.29 -6.63 -1.29
N LYS A 16 14.55 -7.74 -1.28
CA LYS A 16 15.10 -9.09 -1.06
C LYS A 16 16.04 -9.49 -2.20
N ALA A 17 15.70 -9.22 -3.45
CA ALA A 17 16.56 -9.53 -4.59
C ALA A 17 17.89 -8.75 -4.53
N ILE A 18 17.83 -7.45 -4.22
CA ILE A 18 19.01 -6.59 -4.03
C ILE A 18 19.88 -7.13 -2.89
N HIS A 19 19.29 -7.43 -1.74
CA HIS A 19 20.00 -7.98 -0.58
C HIS A 19 20.67 -9.32 -0.90
N THR A 20 19.99 -10.21 -1.61
CA THR A 20 20.56 -11.50 -2.03
C THR A 20 21.71 -11.31 -3.01
N ALA A 21 21.60 -10.39 -3.97
CA ALA A 21 22.68 -10.10 -4.91
C ALA A 21 23.94 -9.56 -4.20
N ARG A 22 23.76 -8.62 -3.26
CA ARG A 22 24.84 -8.08 -2.41
C ARG A 22 25.51 -9.16 -1.56
N ARG A 23 24.77 -10.18 -1.14
CA ARG A 23 25.25 -11.31 -0.35
C ARG A 23 25.60 -12.54 -1.19
N GLY A 24 25.78 -12.38 -2.50
CA GLY A 24 26.00 -13.50 -3.42
C GLY A 24 27.13 -14.45 -3.03
N ALA A 25 28.16 -13.94 -2.35
CA ALA A 25 29.31 -14.73 -1.90
C ALA A 25 28.91 -15.87 -0.96
N GLU A 26 27.87 -15.68 -0.14
CA GLU A 26 27.31 -16.71 0.74
C GLU A 26 26.64 -17.85 -0.04
N PHE A 27 26.25 -17.58 -1.28
CA PHE A 27 25.63 -18.52 -2.21
C PHE A 27 26.58 -18.98 -3.32
N GLY A 28 27.87 -18.65 -3.23
CA GLY A 28 28.89 -19.10 -4.18
C GLY A 28 29.01 -18.28 -5.48
N PHE A 29 28.44 -17.08 -5.56
CA PHE A 29 28.64 -16.18 -6.71
C PHE A 29 29.09 -14.78 -6.29
N ARG A 30 29.60 -13.98 -7.21
CA ARG A 30 29.97 -12.57 -6.94
C ARG A 30 29.33 -11.66 -7.97
N VAL A 31 28.87 -10.51 -7.52
CA VAL A 31 28.39 -9.41 -8.35
C VAL A 31 29.33 -8.24 -8.09
N ALA A 32 29.78 -7.56 -9.15
CA ALA A 32 30.73 -6.46 -9.01
C ALA A 32 30.10 -5.25 -8.30
N ASP A 33 28.88 -4.89 -8.69
CA ASP A 33 28.11 -3.82 -8.07
C ASP A 33 26.60 -4.07 -8.21
N VAL A 34 25.80 -3.47 -7.31
CA VAL A 34 24.33 -3.51 -7.31
C VAL A 34 23.80 -2.08 -7.17
N GLU A 35 23.49 -1.47 -8.30
CA GLU A 35 22.84 -0.17 -8.37
C GLU A 35 21.34 -0.28 -8.13
N VAL A 36 20.79 0.62 -7.31
CA VAL A 36 19.36 0.66 -6.98
C VAL A 36 18.67 1.76 -7.77
N ASP A 37 17.87 1.37 -8.76
CA ASP A 37 16.99 2.26 -9.51
C ASP A 37 15.62 2.37 -8.81
N TRP A 38 15.53 3.31 -7.86
CA TRP A 38 14.31 3.56 -7.10
C TRP A 38 13.10 3.94 -7.96
N PRO A 39 13.22 4.87 -8.94
CA PRO A 39 12.14 5.16 -9.88
C PRO A 39 11.57 3.91 -10.57
N ARG A 40 12.44 3.00 -11.03
CA ARG A 40 12.00 1.75 -11.67
C ARG A 40 11.35 0.78 -10.70
N ILE A 41 11.81 0.71 -9.45
CA ILE A 41 11.17 -0.09 -8.39
C ILE A 41 9.75 0.44 -8.11
N ARG A 42 9.57 1.75 -8.00
CA ARG A 42 8.24 2.38 -7.85
C ARG A 42 7.34 2.14 -9.05
N ALA A 43 7.87 2.28 -10.27
CA ALA A 43 7.12 2.00 -11.49
C ALA A 43 6.63 0.53 -11.53
N ARG A 44 7.48 -0.42 -11.14
CA ARG A 44 7.11 -1.83 -11.01
C ARG A 44 6.00 -2.04 -9.97
N LYS A 45 6.10 -1.43 -8.78
CA LYS A 45 5.05 -1.45 -7.75
C LYS A 45 3.72 -0.97 -8.33
N ASN A 46 3.72 0.19 -8.99
CA ASN A 46 2.51 0.80 -9.54
C ASN A 46 1.89 -0.04 -10.66
N ALA A 47 2.71 -0.64 -11.53
CA ALA A 47 2.23 -1.54 -12.57
C ALA A 47 1.54 -2.79 -11.98
N VAL A 48 2.09 -3.37 -10.90
CA VAL A 48 1.48 -4.52 -10.21
C VAL A 48 0.15 -4.13 -9.58
N ILE A 49 0.08 -3.00 -8.87
CA ILE A 49 -1.18 -2.49 -8.31
C ILE A 49 -2.22 -2.31 -9.43
N ALA A 50 -1.86 -1.60 -10.50
CA ALA A 50 -2.76 -1.28 -11.60
C ALA A 50 -3.34 -2.52 -12.26
N SER A 51 -2.50 -3.55 -12.48
CA SER A 51 -2.94 -4.83 -13.03
C SER A 51 -3.99 -5.51 -12.13
N VAL A 52 -3.73 -5.58 -10.82
CA VAL A 52 -4.64 -6.21 -9.85
C VAL A 52 -5.96 -5.44 -9.76
N VAL A 53 -5.90 -4.12 -9.61
CA VAL A 53 -7.09 -3.26 -9.48
C VAL A 53 -7.96 -3.35 -10.73
N THR A 54 -7.35 -3.23 -11.91
CA THR A 54 -8.08 -3.32 -13.20
C THR A 54 -8.74 -4.68 -13.37
N GLY A 55 -8.05 -5.77 -12.99
CA GLY A 55 -8.60 -7.12 -13.03
C GLY A 55 -9.83 -7.29 -12.15
N ILE A 56 -9.78 -6.78 -10.91
CA ILE A 56 -10.90 -6.85 -9.96
C ILE A 56 -12.07 -5.99 -10.43
N GLN A 57 -11.81 -4.74 -10.83
CA GLN A 57 -12.84 -3.83 -11.33
C GLN A 57 -13.59 -4.44 -12.51
N ARG A 58 -12.85 -4.97 -13.49
CA ARG A 58 -13.46 -5.68 -14.63
C ARG A 58 -14.33 -6.85 -14.19
N GLY A 59 -13.86 -7.65 -13.23
CA GLY A 59 -14.64 -8.77 -12.70
C GLY A 59 -15.93 -8.35 -12.00
N LEU A 60 -15.94 -7.19 -11.35
CA LEU A 60 -17.14 -6.61 -10.74
C LEU A 60 -18.11 -6.09 -11.80
N GLU A 61 -17.62 -5.31 -12.76
CA GLU A 61 -18.41 -4.70 -13.83
C GLU A 61 -19.06 -5.74 -14.77
N GLN A 62 -18.40 -6.88 -14.98
CA GLN A 62 -18.92 -7.96 -15.84
C GLN A 62 -19.92 -8.88 -15.13
N ASN A 63 -20.12 -8.74 -13.81
CA ASN A 63 -21.01 -9.61 -13.06
C ASN A 63 -22.42 -9.01 -13.02
N PRO A 64 -23.42 -9.64 -13.67
CA PRO A 64 -24.79 -9.08 -13.76
C PRO A 64 -25.55 -9.08 -12.43
N ARG A 65 -24.96 -9.64 -11.36
CA ARG A 65 -25.54 -9.64 -10.00
C ARG A 65 -24.91 -8.61 -9.07
N ILE A 66 -23.99 -7.78 -9.56
CA ILE A 66 -23.29 -6.78 -8.76
C ILE A 66 -23.48 -5.42 -9.41
N ASP A 67 -24.07 -4.49 -8.66
CA ASP A 67 -24.06 -3.07 -9.00
C ASP A 67 -22.85 -2.40 -8.34
N LEU A 68 -21.87 -2.00 -9.13
CA LEU A 68 -20.72 -1.23 -8.64
C LEU A 68 -21.09 0.26 -8.56
N ILE A 69 -21.15 0.80 -7.35
CA ILE A 69 -21.43 2.22 -7.10
C ILE A 69 -20.20 2.84 -6.44
N GLN A 70 -19.57 3.78 -7.13
CA GLN A 70 -18.39 4.50 -6.63
C GLN A 70 -18.83 5.83 -6.03
N GLY A 71 -18.40 6.10 -4.79
CA GLY A 71 -18.69 7.34 -4.08
C GLY A 71 -18.53 7.18 -2.57
N TRP A 72 -18.75 8.26 -1.83
CA TRP A 72 -18.74 8.21 -0.36
C TRP A 72 -20.11 7.85 0.17
N ALA A 73 -20.17 6.72 0.89
CA ALA A 73 -21.41 6.22 1.48
C ALA A 73 -21.61 6.73 2.90
N ARG A 74 -22.84 7.15 3.23
CA ARG A 74 -23.26 7.44 4.61
C ARG A 74 -24.65 6.88 4.89
N PHE A 75 -24.89 6.46 6.12
CA PHE A 75 -26.25 6.09 6.54
C PHE A 75 -27.13 7.34 6.64
N VAL A 76 -28.34 7.23 6.10
CA VAL A 76 -29.42 8.23 6.23
C VAL A 76 -30.67 7.64 6.87
N GLY A 77 -30.55 6.42 7.38
CA GLY A 77 -31.57 5.66 8.11
C GLY A 77 -31.05 4.26 8.43
N PRO A 78 -31.80 3.42 9.16
CA PRO A 78 -31.34 2.09 9.58
C PRO A 78 -30.97 1.14 8.42
N ASN A 79 -31.64 1.29 7.28
CA ASN A 79 -31.48 0.47 6.07
C ASN A 79 -31.32 1.31 4.80
N ARG A 80 -30.95 2.60 4.95
CA ARG A 80 -30.85 3.56 3.85
C ARG A 80 -29.46 4.17 3.82
N ILE A 81 -28.80 4.08 2.67
CA ILE A 81 -27.44 4.57 2.44
C ILE A 81 -27.50 5.60 1.32
N GLU A 82 -26.91 6.77 1.53
CA GLU A 82 -26.73 7.76 0.49
C GLU A 82 -25.30 7.68 -0.05
N VAL A 83 -25.17 7.68 -1.38
CA VAL A 83 -23.91 7.77 -2.11
C VAL A 83 -24.05 8.86 -3.16
N ASP A 84 -23.29 9.95 -3.02
CA ASP A 84 -23.30 11.11 -3.94
C ASP A 84 -24.72 11.61 -4.29
N GLY A 85 -25.60 11.68 -3.28
CA GLY A 85 -26.99 12.14 -3.42
C GLY A 85 -28.00 11.05 -3.86
N ARG A 86 -27.54 9.87 -4.29
CA ARG A 86 -28.40 8.71 -4.57
C ARG A 86 -28.67 7.94 -3.28
N VAL A 87 -29.94 7.76 -2.92
CA VAL A 87 -30.33 6.90 -1.78
C VAL A 87 -30.61 5.48 -2.25
N ILE A 88 -30.03 4.52 -1.54
CA ILE A 88 -30.10 3.09 -1.78
C ILE A 88 -30.70 2.45 -0.53
N GLU A 89 -31.70 1.58 -0.71
CA GLU A 89 -32.27 0.79 0.37
C GLU A 89 -31.76 -0.66 0.27
N ALA A 90 -31.44 -1.27 1.41
CA ALA A 90 -30.92 -2.63 1.45
C ALA A 90 -31.47 -3.39 2.66
N ASP A 91 -31.86 -4.66 2.46
CA ASP A 91 -32.31 -5.53 3.54
C ASP A 91 -31.19 -5.85 4.54
N ARG A 92 -29.95 -5.90 4.05
CA ARG A 92 -28.75 -6.22 4.82
C ARG A 92 -27.61 -5.32 4.37
N VAL A 93 -26.82 -4.87 5.33
CA VAL A 93 -25.66 -4.02 5.10
C VAL A 93 -24.45 -4.63 5.79
N ILE A 94 -23.33 -4.71 5.05
CA ILE A 94 -22.03 -5.14 5.59
C ILE A 94 -21.12 -3.91 5.65
N LEU A 95 -20.58 -3.62 6.83
CA LEU A 95 -19.60 -2.55 7.01
C LEU A 95 -18.20 -3.10 6.76
N ALA A 96 -17.64 -2.74 5.60
CA ALA A 96 -16.30 -3.13 5.17
C ALA A 96 -15.41 -1.90 4.90
N SER A 97 -15.53 -0.86 5.71
CA SER A 97 -14.84 0.43 5.55
C SER A 97 -13.33 0.40 5.82
N GLY A 98 -12.79 -0.72 6.32
CA GLY A 98 -11.37 -0.88 6.62
C GLY A 98 -10.93 -0.05 7.83
N VAL A 99 -9.64 0.29 7.86
CA VAL A 99 -8.97 1.06 8.92
C VAL A 99 -8.05 2.10 8.28
N VAL A 100 -7.69 3.12 9.07
CA VAL A 100 -6.71 4.15 8.68
C VAL A 100 -5.51 4.16 9.65
N PRO A 101 -4.35 4.68 9.25
CA PRO A 101 -3.17 4.72 10.11
C PRO A 101 -3.44 5.54 11.37
N HIS A 102 -3.09 4.97 12.53
CA HIS A 102 -3.13 5.69 13.80
C HIS A 102 -1.88 6.56 13.94
N ILE A 103 -2.07 7.88 14.11
CA ILE A 103 -0.97 8.82 14.31
C ILE A 103 -0.79 9.03 15.82
N PRO A 104 0.37 8.66 16.41
CA PRO A 104 0.60 8.80 17.83
C PRO A 104 0.69 10.29 18.23
N ASP A 105 0.22 10.59 19.44
CA ASP A 105 0.29 11.94 20.01
C ASP A 105 1.71 12.24 20.52
N ILE A 106 2.60 12.54 19.59
CA ILE A 106 4.00 12.92 19.85
C ILE A 106 4.12 14.41 19.52
N PRO A 107 4.58 15.26 20.46
CA PRO A 107 4.84 16.67 20.19
C PRO A 107 5.68 16.84 18.92
N VAL A 108 5.38 17.87 18.13
CA VAL A 108 6.03 18.23 16.85
C VAL A 108 5.95 17.19 15.71
N LEU A 109 5.42 15.98 15.92
CA LEU A 109 5.38 14.95 14.86
C LEU A 109 4.66 15.43 13.61
N LYS A 110 3.56 16.18 13.75
CA LYS A 110 2.83 16.76 12.61
C LYS A 110 3.66 17.77 11.83
N GLU A 111 4.58 18.47 12.48
CA GLU A 111 5.43 19.50 11.87
C GLU A 111 6.60 18.90 11.08
N THR A 112 6.94 17.62 11.30
CA THR A 112 8.08 16.98 10.63
C THR A 112 7.81 16.58 9.19
N GLY A 113 6.55 16.61 8.74
CA GLY A 113 6.15 16.02 7.46
C GLY A 113 6.22 14.49 7.47
N PHE A 114 5.88 13.86 8.60
CA PHE A 114 5.91 12.41 8.77
C PHE A 114 5.23 11.65 7.63
N LEU A 115 5.75 10.45 7.36
CA LEU A 115 5.17 9.54 6.39
C LEU A 115 4.38 8.45 7.11
N THR A 116 3.30 7.99 6.50
CA THR A 116 2.55 6.81 6.93
C THR A 116 2.98 5.60 6.09
N ASN A 117 2.48 4.42 6.44
CA ASN A 117 2.60 3.24 5.59
C ASN A 117 2.09 3.47 4.16
N GLU A 118 1.11 4.36 3.99
CA GLU A 118 0.57 4.71 2.67
C GLU A 118 1.54 5.62 1.91
N SER A 119 1.95 6.74 2.51
CA SER A 119 2.73 7.76 1.79
C SER A 119 4.20 7.40 1.59
N VAL A 120 4.78 6.57 2.47
CA VAL A 120 6.20 6.19 2.37
C VAL A 120 6.51 5.40 1.09
N MET A 121 5.52 4.68 0.55
CA MET A 121 5.70 3.87 -0.67
C MET A 121 5.80 4.71 -1.95
N ASP A 122 5.42 5.99 -1.86
CA ASP A 122 5.33 6.89 -3.00
C ASP A 122 6.32 8.05 -2.94
N VAL A 123 7.29 8.02 -2.02
CA VAL A 123 8.40 9.00 -1.99
C VAL A 123 9.17 9.01 -3.31
N ASP A 124 9.50 10.20 -3.81
CA ASP A 124 10.14 10.32 -5.13
C ASP A 124 11.59 9.88 -5.14
N GLU A 125 12.29 10.11 -4.04
CA GLU A 125 13.68 9.73 -3.85
C GLU A 125 13.81 8.73 -2.71
N LEU A 126 14.79 7.83 -2.83
CA LEU A 126 15.11 6.89 -1.76
C LEU A 126 15.77 7.66 -0.60
N PRO A 127 15.19 7.69 0.60
CA PRO A 127 15.75 8.45 1.71
C PRO A 127 17.10 7.88 2.14
N ARG A 128 18.10 8.76 2.33
CA ARG A 128 19.42 8.36 2.87
C ARG A 128 19.35 7.82 4.29
N ALA A 129 18.37 8.27 5.06
CA ALA A 129 18.09 7.83 6.41
C ALA A 129 16.58 7.87 6.65
N LEU A 130 16.06 6.85 7.33
CA LEU A 130 14.65 6.73 7.66
C LEU A 130 14.51 6.24 9.10
N VAL A 131 13.72 6.95 9.90
CA VAL A 131 13.32 6.51 11.25
C VAL A 131 11.93 5.91 11.17
N ILE A 132 11.75 4.71 11.73
CA ILE A 132 10.46 4.03 11.78
C ILE A 132 9.96 4.03 13.21
N ILE A 133 8.79 4.62 13.41
CA ILE A 133 8.09 4.67 14.70
C ILE A 133 7.02 3.58 14.69
N GLY A 134 7.35 2.42 15.26
CA GLY A 134 6.45 1.27 15.36
C GLY A 134 7.19 -0.05 15.09
N GLY A 135 7.20 -0.95 16.08
CA GLY A 135 7.87 -2.25 16.00
C GLY A 135 7.00 -3.41 15.49
N GLY A 136 5.80 -3.10 14.99
CA GLY A 136 4.90 -4.11 14.43
C GLY A 136 5.39 -4.68 13.10
N PRO A 137 4.70 -5.70 12.55
CA PRO A 137 5.09 -6.34 11.29
C PRO A 137 5.29 -5.35 10.14
N GLU A 138 4.41 -4.36 10.01
CA GLU A 138 4.48 -3.34 8.96
C GLU A 138 5.73 -2.45 9.10
N GLY A 139 6.06 -2.01 10.32
CA GLY A 139 7.28 -1.26 10.60
C GLY A 139 8.54 -2.07 10.29
N MET A 140 8.55 -3.36 10.63
CA MET A 140 9.66 -4.26 10.28
C MET A 140 9.79 -4.47 8.77
N GLU A 141 8.68 -4.57 8.04
CA GLU A 141 8.68 -4.69 6.58
C GLU A 141 9.27 -3.43 5.93
N PHE A 142 8.82 -2.24 6.32
CA PHE A 142 9.41 -1.00 5.81
C PHE A 142 10.88 -0.86 6.20
N GLY A 143 11.26 -1.28 7.41
CA GLY A 143 12.65 -1.31 7.83
C GLY A 143 13.50 -2.18 6.90
N GLN A 144 12.99 -3.35 6.51
CA GLN A 144 13.67 -4.21 5.55
C GLN A 144 13.67 -3.66 4.13
N ILE A 145 12.59 -2.99 3.69
CA ILE A 145 12.49 -2.43 2.34
C ILE A 145 13.52 -1.33 2.14
N PHE A 146 13.59 -0.36 3.07
CA PHE A 146 14.40 0.84 2.90
C PHE A 146 15.88 0.66 3.31
N HIS A 147 16.20 -0.40 4.06
CA HIS A 147 17.58 -0.71 4.41
C HIS A 147 18.30 -1.55 3.33
N ARG A 148 17.56 -2.39 2.58
CA ARG A 148 18.16 -3.46 1.76
C ARG A 148 18.47 -3.08 0.33
#